data_AF-A0A2M7ISW5-F1
#
_entry.id   AF-A0A2M7ISW5-F1
#
_cell.length_a   1.000
_cell.length_b   1.000
_cell.length_c   1.000
_cell.angle_alpha   90.00
_cell.angle_beta   90.00
_cell.angle_gamma   90.00
#
_symmetry.space_group_name_H-M   'P 1'
#
loop_
_entity.id
_entity.type
_entity.pdbx_description
1 polymer ?
#
loop_
_entity_poly.entity_id
_entity_poly.type
_entity_poly.pdbx_seq_one_letter_code
_entity_poly.pdbx_strand_id
1 'polypeptide(L)'
;MNYSEFSAQISNKIISILETGKLSWRQTWKVSLPHNFVSKRRYNGMNLFSLFGTMIDNNFTNPGFLTFLQASQKGLKINKGS
;
A
#
# COMPACT_ATOMS: atom_id res chain seq x y z
N MET A 1 -26.49 2.19 -4.60
CA MET A 1 -26.01 0.97 -3.93
C MET A 1 -26.39 1.10 -2.46
N ASN A 2 -27.27 0.24 -1.98
CA ASN A 2 -27.80 0.30 -0.62
C ASN A 2 -26.74 -0.22 0.38
N TYR A 3 -26.70 0.34 1.59
CA TYR A 3 -25.74 -0.04 2.63
C TYR A 3 -25.80 -1.55 2.96
N SER A 4 -27.01 -2.12 2.91
CA SER A 4 -27.25 -3.55 3.09
C SER A 4 -26.59 -4.42 2.03
N GLU A 5 -26.63 -4.00 0.75
CA GLU A 5 -26.02 -4.73 -0.36
C GLU A 5 -24.50 -4.75 -0.25
N PHE A 6 -23.91 -3.62 0.16
CA PHE A 6 -22.46 -3.50 0.38
C PHE A 6 -21.99 -4.38 1.55
N SER A 7 -22.72 -4.36 2.67
CA SER A 7 -22.43 -5.20 3.83
C SER A 7 -22.51 -6.70 3.50
N ALA A 8 -23.51 -7.10 2.72
CA ALA A 8 -23.68 -8.49 2.28
C ALA A 8 -22.52 -8.94 1.36
N GLN A 9 -22.08 -8.08 0.43
CA GLN A 9 -20.94 -8.37 -0.43
C GLN A 9 -19.64 -8.54 0.35
N ILE A 10 -19.37 -7.67 1.32
CA ILE A 10 -18.20 -7.79 2.20
C ILE A 10 -18.27 -9.08 3.00
N SER A 11 -19.43 -9.39 3.59
CA SER A 11 -19.62 -10.60 4.40
C SER A 11 -19.35 -11.86 3.59
N ASN A 12 -19.89 -11.96 2.38
CA ASN A 12 -19.68 -13.11 1.50
C ASN A 12 -18.20 -13.25 1.08
N LYS A 13 -17.51 -12.13 0.87
CA LYS A 13 -16.07 -12.12 0.58
C LYS A 13 -15.23 -12.59 1.78
N ILE A 14 -15.64 -12.24 2.99
CA ILE A 14 -14.97 -12.71 4.21
C ILE A 14 -15.20 -14.22 4.40
N ILE A 15 -16.42 -14.69 4.18
CA ILE A 15 -16.77 -16.12 4.29
C ILE A 15 -15.96 -16.96 3.30
N SER A 16 -15.84 -16.53 2.04
CA SER A 16 -15.06 -17.30 1.04
C SER A 16 -13.56 -17.37 1.36
N ILE A 17 -13.00 -16.33 1.99
CA ILE A 17 -11.61 -16.33 2.49
C ILE A 17 -11.46 -17.29 3.69
N LEU A 18 -12.48 -17.41 4.53
CA LEU A 18 -12.51 -18.36 5.65
C LEU A 18 -12.60 -19.81 5.17
N GLU A 19 -13.49 -20.10 4.23
CA GLU A 19 -13.69 -21.45 3.66
C GLU A 19 -12.48 -21.95 2.87
N THR A 20 -11.77 -21.05 2.18
CA THR A 20 -10.53 -21.41 1.45
C THR A 20 -9.36 -21.72 2.39
N GLY A 21 -9.51 -21.55 3.71
CA GLY A 21 -8.51 -21.93 4.72
C GLY A 21 -7.19 -21.14 4.62
N LYS A 22 -7.10 -20.14 3.74
CA LYS A 22 -5.95 -19.24 3.56
C LYS A 22 -6.02 -18.11 4.56
N LEU A 23 -6.06 -18.47 5.83
CA LEU A 23 -6.21 -17.49 6.89
C LEU A 23 -4.83 -17.03 7.36
N SER A 24 -4.38 -15.96 6.72
CA SER A 24 -3.08 -15.31 6.90
C SER A 24 -3.01 -14.40 8.13
N TRP A 25 -3.72 -14.69 9.22
CA TRP A 25 -3.61 -13.92 10.48
C TRP A 25 -2.25 -14.04 11.17
N ARG A 26 -1.34 -14.89 10.65
CA ARG A 26 0.08 -14.62 10.85
C ARG A 26 0.43 -13.39 10.03
N GLN A 27 0.44 -12.23 10.69
CA GLN A 27 1.05 -11.03 10.16
C GLN A 27 2.53 -11.32 9.84
N THR A 28 2.83 -11.69 8.59
CA THR A 28 4.20 -11.80 8.07
C THR A 28 4.69 -10.46 7.52
N TRP A 29 3.98 -9.38 7.80
CA TRP A 29 4.23 -8.06 7.23
C TRP A 29 5.60 -7.53 7.67
N LYS A 30 6.63 -7.79 6.86
CA LYS A 30 7.85 -6.97 6.78
C LYS A 30 7.52 -5.67 6.06
N VAL A 31 6.51 -4.93 6.52
CA VAL A 31 5.98 -3.76 5.82
C VAL A 31 6.30 -2.54 6.65
N SER A 32 7.37 -1.86 6.27
CA SER A 32 7.74 -0.56 6.81
C SER A 32 6.78 0.52 6.32
N LEU A 33 6.46 1.48 7.19
CA LEU A 33 5.56 2.59 6.85
C LEU A 33 6.18 3.48 5.76
N PRO A 34 5.40 3.87 4.73
CA PRO A 34 5.80 4.84 3.73
C PRO A 34 6.42 6.09 4.34
N HIS A 35 7.58 6.48 3.83
CA HIS A 35 8.24 7.70 4.24
C HIS A 35 8.85 8.42 3.04
N ASN A 36 9.06 9.73 3.16
CA ASN A 36 9.78 10.47 2.15
C ASN A 36 11.24 9.98 2.13
N PHE A 37 11.76 9.65 0.95
CA PHE A 37 13.10 9.09 0.82
C PHE A 37 14.21 10.11 1.17
N VAL A 38 13.97 11.40 0.93
CA VAL A 38 14.92 12.51 1.20
C VAL A 38 14.90 12.90 2.67
N SER A 39 13.74 13.30 3.19
CA SER A 39 13.61 13.84 4.55
C SER A 39 13.46 12.77 5.64
N LYS A 40 13.27 11.50 5.24
CA LYS A 40 12.97 10.35 6.13
C LYS A 40 11.71 10.52 6.99
N ARG A 41 10.93 11.58 6.77
CA ARG A 41 9.68 11.84 7.48
C ARG A 41 8.60 10.88 7.00
N ARG A 42 7.92 10.24 7.95
CA ARG A 42 6.77 9.36 7.68
C ARG A 42 5.58 10.17 7.18
N TYR A 43 4.82 9.60 6.26
CA TYR A 43 3.54 10.17 5.83
C TYR A 43 2.48 9.90 6.90
N ASN A 44 1.52 10.83 7.02
CA ASN A 44 0.42 10.74 7.99
C ASN A 44 -0.93 10.89 7.27
N GLY A 45 -2.00 10.47 7.93
CA GLY A 45 -3.37 10.61 7.43
C GLY A 45 -3.61 9.83 6.13
N MET A 46 -4.40 10.40 5.22
CA MET A 46 -4.77 9.72 3.97
C MET A 46 -3.59 9.40 3.05
N ASN A 47 -2.54 10.22 3.06
CA ASN A 47 -1.33 9.97 2.26
C ASN A 47 -0.65 8.67 2.67
N LEU A 48 -0.66 8.33 3.96
CA LEU A 48 -0.11 7.07 4.44
C LEU A 48 -0.89 5.88 3.84
N PHE A 49 -2.21 5.91 3.91
CA PHE A 49 -3.05 4.83 3.39
C PHE A 49 -2.94 4.68 1.87
N SER A 50 -2.95 5.79 1.13
CA SER A 50 -2.80 5.78 -0.33
C SER A 50 -1.46 5.16 -0.76
N LEU A 51 -0.35 5.61 -0.16
CA LEU A 51 0.98 5.07 -0.45
C LEU A 51 1.17 3.64 0.04
N PHE A 52 0.51 3.26 1.13
CA PHE A 52 0.55 1.89 1.63
C PHE A 52 -0.22 0.94 0.71
N GLY A 53 -1.37 1.37 0.20
CA GLY A 53 -2.15 0.62 -0.80
C GLY A 53 -1.34 0.40 -2.08
N THR A 54 -0.71 1.43 -2.62
CA THR A 54 0.15 1.27 -3.81
C THR A 54 1.35 0.37 -3.57
N MET A 55 1.90 0.35 -2.35
CA MET A 55 2.98 -0.57 -1.96
C MET A 55 2.53 -2.03 -1.99
N ILE A 56 1.30 -2.29 -1.51
CA ILE A 56 0.70 -3.63 -1.50
C ILE A 56 0.36 -4.06 -2.92
N ASP A 57 -0.32 -3.22 -3.70
CA ASP A 57 -0.79 -3.56 -5.05
C ASP A 57 0.36 -3.88 -6.02
N ASN A 58 1.48 -3.16 -5.88
CA ASN A 58 2.67 -3.34 -6.72
C ASN A 58 3.76 -4.21 -6.08
N ASN A 59 3.50 -4.82 -4.91
CA ASN A 59 4.47 -5.61 -4.14
C ASN A 59 5.83 -4.91 -3.93
N PHE A 60 5.83 -3.59 -3.68
CA PHE A 60 7.05 -2.85 -3.40
C PHE A 60 7.60 -3.22 -2.02
N THR A 61 8.89 -3.58 -1.97
CA THR A 61 9.58 -3.94 -0.72
C THR A 61 10.21 -2.74 -0.01
N ASN A 62 10.45 -1.64 -0.73
CA ASN A 62 11.06 -0.42 -0.20
C ASN A 62 9.98 0.65 0.08
N PRO A 63 9.85 1.17 1.31
CA PRO A 63 8.85 2.18 1.68
C PRO A 63 9.21 3.62 1.30
N GLY A 64 10.36 3.83 0.66
CA GLY A 64 10.86 5.16 0.33
C GLY A 64 10.18 5.73 -0.91
N PHE A 65 9.36 6.76 -0.73
CA PHE A 65 8.73 7.50 -1.85
C PHE A 65 9.49 8.79 -2.15
N LEU A 66 9.54 9.13 -3.44
CA LEU A 66 10.30 10.26 -3.96
C LEU A 66 9.48 10.96 -5.05
N THR A 67 9.56 12.29 -5.10
CA THR A 67 8.99 13.05 -6.22
C THR A 67 9.98 13.13 -7.39
N PHE A 68 9.49 13.39 -8.60
CA PHE A 68 10.34 13.54 -9.79
C PHE A 68 11.41 14.61 -9.61
N LEU A 69 11.04 15.77 -9.05
CA LEU A 69 11.98 16.86 -8.76
C LEU A 69 13.05 16.44 -7.74
N GLN A 70 12.65 15.72 -6.68
CA GLN A 70 13.60 15.19 -5.68
C GLN A 70 14.57 14.17 -6.29
N ALA A 71 14.12 13.38 -7.28
CA ALA A 71 14.97 12.45 -8.03
C ALA A 71 16.02 13.21 -8.85
N SER A 72 15.56 14.18 -9.65
CA SER A 72 16.42 14.98 -10.51
C SER A 72 17.47 15.75 -9.69
N GLN A 73 17.08 16.38 -8.59
CA GLN A 73 17.99 17.10 -7.68
C GLN A 73 19.06 16.20 -7.04
N LYS A 74 18.76 14.91 -6.84
CA LYS A 74 19.72 13.92 -6.33
C LYS A 74 20.51 13.21 -7.43
N GLY A 75 20.35 13.60 -8.70
CA GLY A 75 21.00 12.95 -9.84
C GLY A 75 20.46 11.54 -10.13
N LEU A 76 19.30 11.17 -9.59
CA LEU A 76 18.66 9.88 -9.82
C LEU A 76 17.89 9.93 -11.15
N LYS A 77 17.95 8.84 -11.91
CA LYS A 77 17.17 8.66 -13.14
C LYS A 77 16.00 7.73 -12.88
N ILE A 78 14.81 8.13 -13.31
CA ILE A 78 13.59 7.33 -13.22
C ILE A 78 13.43 6.54 -14.53
N ASN A 79 13.05 5.27 -14.42
CA ASN A 79 12.84 4.41 -15.58
C ASN A 79 11.64 4.91 -16.39
N LYS A 80 11.76 4.92 -17.71
CA LYS A 80 10.66 5.34 -18.57
C LYS A 80 9.52 4.33 -18.49
N GLY A 81 8.31 4.80 -18.14
CA GLY A 81 7.11 3.97 -18.05
C GLY A 81 6.83 3.36 -16.68
N SER A 82 7.60 3.73 -15.65
CA SER A 82 7.28 3.46 -14.24
C SER A 82 6.18 4.37 -13.71
#